data_AF-A0A358SSN2-F1
#
_entry.id   AF-A0A358SSN2-F1
#
_cell.length_a   1.000
_cell.length_b   1.000
_cell.length_c   1.000
_cell.angle_alpha   90.00
_cell.angle_beta   90.00
_cell.angle_gamma   90.00
#
_symmetry.space_group_name_H-M   'P 1'
#
loop_
_entity.id
_entity.type
_entity.pdbx_description
1 polymer ?
#
loop_
_entity_poly.entity_id
_entity_poly.type
_entity_poly.pdbx_seq_one_letter_code
_entity_poly.pdbx_strand_id
1 'polypeptide(L)'
;MSVSSALCRCAAAISPALPAALAPPFRRPRRPRSAPATRGPAIPGSGRRPGLARRPAARRRLALPLLLAGGLLYAAVAGSFSRYSWPVTVAVVGPGTLAVAIGWQGPPRPRPVRAGVAARRAAWWAVPLVTGGLWELTALAGQPSLTTDSPAHPTISTLTDPLLASHLGRSLFLASWLILGGWLIER
;
A
#
# COMPACT_ATOMS: atom_id res chain seq x y z
N MET A 1 -30.77 6.51 3.83
CA MET A 1 -29.49 6.37 3.10
C MET A 1 -29.42 4.93 2.62
N SER A 2 -29.65 4.70 1.33
CA SER A 2 -30.12 3.42 0.78
C SER A 2 -29.00 2.60 0.12
N VAL A 3 -28.89 1.34 0.53
CA VAL A 3 -27.88 0.34 0.14
C VAL A 3 -28.06 -0.14 -1.32
N SER A 4 -29.19 0.17 -1.98
CA SER A 4 -29.49 -0.27 -3.35
C SER A 4 -28.58 0.31 -4.45
N SER A 5 -27.86 1.40 -4.19
CA SER A 5 -27.05 2.06 -5.22
C SER A 5 -25.68 1.41 -5.48
N ALA A 6 -25.25 0.48 -4.61
CA ALA A 6 -23.96 -0.22 -4.76
C ALA A 6 -24.04 -1.42 -5.74
N LEU A 7 -25.16 -2.15 -5.75
CA LEU A 7 -25.31 -3.35 -6.58
C LEU A 7 -25.54 -3.04 -8.07
N CYS A 8 -26.15 -1.90 -8.39
CA CYS A 8 -26.44 -1.52 -9.78
C CYS A 8 -25.19 -1.17 -10.62
N ARG A 9 -24.01 -1.02 -9.99
CA ARG A 9 -22.77 -0.67 -10.68
C ARG A 9 -21.89 -1.87 -11.05
N CYS A 10 -22.21 -3.09 -10.60
CA CYS A 10 -21.43 -4.29 -10.92
C CYS A 10 -21.78 -4.93 -12.27
N ALA A 11 -22.96 -4.66 -12.85
CA ALA A 11 -23.43 -5.39 -14.03
C ALA A 11 -22.93 -4.86 -15.39
N ALA A 12 -22.27 -3.70 -15.45
CA ALA A 12 -21.94 -3.04 -16.73
C ALA A 12 -20.52 -3.31 -17.28
N ALA A 13 -19.70 -4.13 -16.61
CA ALA A 13 -18.26 -4.25 -16.90
C ALA A 13 -17.84 -5.56 -17.59
N ILE A 14 -18.76 -6.27 -18.25
CA ILE A 14 -18.43 -7.42 -19.11
C ILE A 14 -18.93 -7.11 -20.52
N SER A 15 -18.10 -6.42 -21.30
CA SER A 15 -18.24 -6.35 -22.75
C SER A 15 -16.86 -6.57 -23.37
N PRO A 16 -16.63 -7.67 -24.12
CA PRO A 16 -15.39 -7.86 -24.84
C PRO A 16 -15.34 -6.90 -26.03
N ALA A 17 -14.27 -6.11 -26.08
CA ALA A 17 -13.99 -5.14 -27.12
C ALA A 17 -13.70 -5.84 -28.47
N LEU A 18 -14.47 -5.48 -29.49
CA LEU A 18 -14.17 -5.73 -30.90
C LEU A 18 -13.16 -4.67 -31.39
N PRO A 19 -12.08 -5.02 -32.11
CA PRO A 19 -11.10 -4.03 -32.56
C PRO A 19 -11.60 -3.29 -33.81
N ALA A 20 -11.97 -2.02 -33.64
CA ALA A 20 -12.20 -1.09 -34.74
C ALA A 20 -10.85 -0.63 -35.35
N ALA A 21 -10.37 -1.41 -36.32
CA ALA A 21 -9.34 -0.98 -37.25
C ALA A 21 -9.97 -0.23 -38.43
N LEU A 22 -9.54 1.03 -38.61
CA LEU A 22 -9.58 1.92 -39.79
C LEU A 22 -10.16 3.31 -39.45
N ALA A 23 -9.27 4.28 -39.25
CA ALA A 23 -9.60 5.69 -39.45
C ALA A 23 -8.36 6.44 -40.01
N PRO A 24 -8.45 7.04 -41.21
CA PRO A 24 -7.36 7.78 -41.88
C PRO A 24 -7.14 9.22 -41.32
N PRO A 25 -6.07 9.93 -41.75
CA PRO A 25 -5.45 11.00 -40.97
C PRO A 25 -6.18 12.35 -41.05
N PHE A 26 -6.50 12.93 -39.90
CA PHE A 26 -6.98 14.30 -39.82
C PHE A 26 -5.85 15.32 -40.03
N ARG A 27 -5.92 16.03 -41.16
CA ARG A 27 -5.16 17.26 -41.46
C ARG A 27 -5.45 18.32 -40.40
N ARG A 28 -4.40 18.87 -39.77
CA ARG A 28 -4.50 20.05 -38.91
C ARG A 28 -4.59 21.34 -39.74
N PRO A 29 -5.58 22.22 -39.51
CA PRO A 29 -5.55 23.57 -40.07
C PRO A 29 -4.53 24.47 -39.36
N ARG A 30 -3.81 25.24 -40.17
CA ARG A 30 -2.82 26.27 -39.83
C ARG A 30 -3.51 27.38 -39.03
N ARG A 31 -3.06 27.67 -37.81
CA ARG A 31 -3.55 28.83 -37.04
C ARG A 31 -2.95 30.13 -37.61
N PRO A 32 -3.76 31.16 -37.90
CA PRO A 32 -3.26 32.50 -38.19
C PRO A 32 -2.70 33.15 -36.92
N ARG A 33 -1.60 33.88 -37.13
CA ARG A 33 -0.80 34.60 -36.14
C ARG A 33 -1.48 35.96 -35.91
N SER A 34 -2.01 36.19 -34.71
CA SER A 34 -2.59 37.49 -34.31
C SER A 34 -1.61 38.27 -33.44
N ALA A 35 -1.64 39.59 -33.69
CA ALA A 35 -0.81 40.70 -33.24
C ALA A 35 -0.60 40.87 -31.71
N PRO A 36 0.37 41.72 -31.30
CA PRO A 36 0.80 41.88 -29.92
C PRO A 36 -0.25 42.59 -29.06
N ALA A 37 -0.53 42.00 -27.89
CA ALA A 37 -1.37 42.59 -26.87
C ALA A 37 -0.70 43.84 -26.26
N THR A 38 -1.48 44.90 -26.25
CA THR A 38 -1.29 46.18 -25.57
C THR A 38 -0.86 46.01 -24.11
N ARG A 39 0.22 46.70 -23.71
CA ARG A 39 0.65 46.85 -22.31
C ARG A 39 -0.43 47.60 -21.52
N GLY A 40 -1.08 46.92 -20.58
CA GLY A 40 -1.84 47.55 -19.50
C GLY A 40 -0.91 48.14 -18.42
N PRO A 41 -1.37 49.14 -17.66
CA PRO A 41 -0.57 49.82 -16.65
C PRO A 41 -0.21 48.89 -15.49
N ALA A 42 1.05 49.02 -15.04
CA ALA A 42 1.61 48.29 -13.92
C ALA A 42 0.86 48.64 -12.62
N ILE A 43 0.23 47.64 -12.00
CA ILE A 43 -0.27 47.75 -10.63
C ILE A 43 0.95 47.63 -9.68
N PRO A 44 1.33 48.67 -8.94
CA PRO A 44 2.35 48.58 -7.90
C PRO A 44 1.67 48.18 -6.59
N GLY A 45 1.93 46.97 -6.10
CA GLY A 45 1.45 46.61 -4.76
C GLY A 45 1.14 45.14 -4.49
N SER A 46 1.80 44.18 -5.15
CA SER A 46 1.79 42.80 -4.63
C SER A 46 2.80 42.72 -3.48
N GLY A 47 2.36 43.08 -2.28
CA GLY A 47 3.08 42.84 -1.03
C GLY A 47 3.39 41.35 -0.89
N ARG A 48 4.57 40.96 -1.38
CA ARG A 48 5.10 39.61 -1.33
C ARG A 48 5.44 39.33 0.13
N ARG A 49 4.48 38.82 0.92
CA ARG A 49 4.70 38.31 2.28
C ARG A 49 5.73 37.16 2.21
N PRO A 50 7.00 37.37 2.59
CA PRO A 50 7.99 36.31 2.61
C PRO A 50 7.94 35.69 4.01
N GLY A 51 7.40 34.49 4.19
CA GLY A 51 7.52 33.90 5.54
C GLY A 51 6.93 32.52 5.84
N LEU A 52 5.91 32.04 5.13
CA LEU A 52 5.22 30.81 5.58
C LEU A 52 5.66 29.51 4.89
N ALA A 53 6.55 29.57 3.90
CA ALA A 53 6.94 28.39 3.12
C ALA A 53 8.05 27.52 3.73
N ARG A 54 8.58 27.84 4.92
CA ARG A 54 9.68 27.07 5.55
C ARG A 54 9.24 26.02 6.60
N ARG A 55 7.95 25.91 6.92
CA ARG A 55 7.44 25.03 7.99
C ARG A 55 7.24 23.53 7.69
N PRO A 56 7.16 23.01 6.45
CA PRO A 56 6.86 21.59 6.26
C PRO A 56 8.03 20.67 6.63
N ALA A 57 9.28 21.13 6.43
CA ALA A 57 10.46 20.31 6.69
C ALA A 57 10.73 20.08 8.19
N ALA A 58 10.55 21.11 9.03
CA ALA A 58 10.77 21.00 10.48
C ALA A 58 9.71 20.12 11.16
N ARG A 59 8.43 20.25 10.76
CA ARG A 59 7.35 19.38 11.25
C ARG A 59 7.56 17.92 10.85
N ARG A 60 8.00 17.65 9.62
CA ARG A 60 8.33 16.29 9.16
C ARG A 60 9.52 15.70 9.91
N ARG A 61 10.53 16.51 10.25
CA ARG A 61 11.70 16.09 11.04
C ARG A 61 11.35 15.67 12.47
N LEU A 62 10.33 16.29 13.09
CA LEU A 62 9.83 15.93 14.42
C LEU A 62 8.76 14.83 14.38
N ALA A 63 7.96 14.76 13.31
CA ALA A 63 6.91 13.75 13.17
C ALA A 63 7.49 12.33 12.96
N LEU A 64 8.58 12.20 12.19
CA LEU A 64 9.19 10.89 11.92
C LEU A 64 9.67 10.17 13.19
N PRO A 65 10.50 10.76 14.08
CA PRO A 65 10.91 10.08 15.30
C PRO A 65 9.73 9.81 16.24
N LEU A 66 8.71 10.68 16.27
CA LEU A 66 7.51 10.45 17.09
C LEU A 66 6.68 9.28 16.57
N LEU A 67 6.52 9.14 15.25
CA LEU A 67 5.85 8.01 14.62
C LEU A 67 6.64 6.71 14.83
N LEU A 68 7.96 6.75 14.71
CA LEU A 68 8.82 5.61 15.01
C LEU A 68 8.70 5.20 16.48
N ALA A 69 8.82 6.14 17.41
CA ALA A 69 8.68 5.89 18.84
C ALA A 69 7.28 5.36 19.19
N GLY A 70 6.22 5.94 18.61
CA GLY A 70 4.85 5.47 18.76
C GLY A 70 4.64 4.06 18.20
N GLY A 71 5.23 3.76 17.03
CA GLY A 71 5.19 2.43 16.43
C GLY A 71 5.93 1.38 17.24
N LEU A 72 7.11 1.73 17.78
CA LEU A 72 7.90 0.89 18.70
C LEU A 72 7.14 0.61 20.00
N LEU A 73 6.56 1.65 20.61
CA LEU A 73 5.75 1.51 21.82
C LEU A 73 4.53 0.62 21.57
N TYR A 74 3.82 0.87 20.47
CA TYR A 74 2.71 0.04 20.03
C TYR A 74 3.15 -1.42 19.85
N ALA A 75 4.28 -1.67 19.17
CA ALA A 75 4.77 -3.02 18.92
C ALA A 75 5.13 -3.75 20.23
N ALA A 76 5.72 -3.05 21.21
CA ALA A 76 6.04 -3.60 22.52
C ALA A 76 4.78 -3.96 23.33
N VAL A 77 3.76 -3.09 23.31
CA VAL A 77 2.48 -3.32 24.00
C VAL A 77 1.70 -4.44 23.32
N ALA A 78 1.51 -4.38 22.00
CA ALA A 78 0.80 -5.40 21.25
C ALA A 78 1.52 -6.78 21.31
N GLY A 79 2.85 -6.79 21.34
CA GLY A 79 3.66 -8.00 21.51
C GLY A 79 3.55 -8.64 22.91
N SER A 80 3.13 -7.87 23.92
CA SER A 80 2.95 -8.37 25.31
C SER A 80 1.75 -9.30 25.47
N PHE A 81 0.74 -9.18 24.60
CA PHE A 81 -0.44 -10.02 24.66
C PHE A 81 -0.15 -11.48 24.29
N SER A 82 -0.96 -12.39 24.82
CA SER A 82 -0.88 -13.83 24.53
C SER A 82 -1.15 -14.11 23.06
N ARG A 83 -0.41 -15.09 22.52
CA ARG A 83 -0.57 -15.57 21.14
C ARG A 83 -2.01 -16.07 20.93
N TYR A 84 -2.61 -15.72 19.78
CA TYR A 84 -4.00 -16.05 19.41
C TYR A 84 -5.10 -15.46 20.31
N SER A 85 -4.79 -14.43 21.10
CA SER A 85 -5.80 -13.72 21.88
C SER A 85 -6.58 -12.71 21.01
N TRP A 86 -7.85 -12.52 21.34
CA TRP A 86 -8.70 -11.51 20.70
C TRP A 86 -8.08 -10.09 20.68
N PRO A 87 -7.43 -9.61 21.76
CA PRO A 87 -6.75 -8.31 21.76
C PRO A 87 -5.65 -8.18 20.70
N VAL A 88 -4.84 -9.23 20.47
CA VAL A 88 -3.81 -9.22 19.41
C VAL A 88 -4.43 -9.10 18.04
N THR A 89 -5.50 -9.86 17.78
CA THR A 89 -6.21 -9.83 16.49
C THR A 89 -6.74 -8.43 16.22
N VAL A 90 -7.40 -7.80 17.19
CA VAL A 90 -7.90 -6.42 17.04
C VAL A 90 -6.76 -5.43 16.84
N ALA A 91 -5.68 -5.56 17.61
CA ALA A 91 -4.51 -4.70 17.50
C ALA A 91 -3.90 -4.79 16.09
N VAL A 92 -3.75 -5.97 15.50
CA VAL A 92 -3.14 -6.11 14.16
C VAL A 92 -4.11 -5.77 13.02
N VAL A 93 -5.34 -6.28 13.09
CA VAL A 93 -6.33 -6.14 12.00
C VAL A 93 -6.88 -4.71 11.94
N GLY A 94 -7.07 -4.04 13.09
CA GLY A 94 -7.63 -2.67 13.14
C GLY A 94 -6.82 -1.64 12.34
N PRO A 95 -5.51 -1.47 12.61
CA PRO A 95 -4.64 -0.58 11.84
C PRO A 95 -4.51 -0.99 10.37
N GLY A 96 -4.44 -2.30 10.08
CA GLY A 96 -4.36 -2.80 8.70
C GLY A 96 -5.61 -2.45 7.89
N THR A 97 -6.79 -2.72 8.45
CA THR A 97 -8.08 -2.37 7.82
C THR A 97 -8.26 -0.87 7.68
N LEU A 98 -7.88 -0.09 8.69
CA LEU A 98 -7.90 1.37 8.61
C LEU A 98 -6.96 1.90 7.51
N ALA A 99 -5.74 1.36 7.40
CA ALA A 99 -4.80 1.74 6.36
C ALA A 99 -5.33 1.43 4.96
N VAL A 100 -5.92 0.24 4.76
CA VAL A 100 -6.58 -0.14 3.50
C VAL A 100 -7.77 0.79 3.22
N ALA A 101 -8.63 1.03 4.21
CA ALA A 101 -9.78 1.90 4.06
C ALA A 101 -9.39 3.32 3.65
N ILE A 102 -8.37 3.91 4.30
CA ILE A 102 -7.83 5.23 3.97
C ILE A 102 -7.20 5.23 2.56
N GLY A 103 -6.39 4.22 2.25
CA GLY A 103 -5.73 4.08 0.95
C GLY A 103 -6.71 3.91 -0.21
N TRP A 104 -7.87 3.30 0.04
CA TRP A 104 -8.91 3.07 -0.95
C TRP A 104 -9.73 4.31 -1.31
N GLN A 105 -9.79 5.34 -0.43
CA GLN A 105 -10.63 6.52 -0.68
C GLN A 105 -10.08 7.50 -1.75
N GLY A 106 -8.91 7.22 -2.32
CA GLY A 106 -8.34 8.05 -3.38
C GLY A 106 -9.02 7.81 -4.74
N PRO A 107 -9.39 8.86 -5.50
CA PRO A 107 -9.79 8.69 -6.90
C PRO A 107 -8.71 7.91 -7.64
N PRO A 108 -9.05 6.83 -8.39
CA PRO A 108 -8.07 6.11 -9.20
C PRO A 108 -7.45 7.10 -10.16
N ARG A 109 -6.22 7.56 -9.86
CA ARG A 109 -5.48 8.39 -10.80
C ARG A 109 -5.07 7.47 -11.93
N PRO A 110 -5.56 7.66 -13.17
CA PRO A 110 -5.10 6.85 -14.29
C PRO A 110 -3.63 7.20 -14.55
N ARG A 111 -2.73 6.48 -13.87
CA ARG A 111 -1.31 6.47 -14.20
C ARG A 111 -1.15 5.48 -15.35
N PRO A 112 -0.61 5.88 -16.50
CA PRO A 112 -0.22 4.93 -17.54
C PRO A 112 0.97 4.12 -17.00
N VAL A 113 0.67 3.02 -16.30
CA VAL A 113 1.67 2.05 -15.89
C VAL A 113 1.97 1.19 -17.11
N ARG A 114 3.22 1.22 -17.58
CA ARG A 114 3.68 0.29 -18.63
C ARG A 114 3.39 -1.13 -18.15
N ALA A 115 2.66 -1.93 -18.92
CA ALA A 115 2.22 -3.28 -18.54
C ALA A 115 3.36 -4.15 -17.97
N GLY A 116 4.58 -4.04 -18.55
CA GLY A 116 5.76 -4.76 -18.04
C GLY A 116 6.24 -4.34 -16.65
N VAL A 117 6.04 -3.08 -16.24
CA VAL A 117 6.42 -2.61 -14.89
C VAL A 117 5.42 -3.10 -13.84
N ALA A 118 4.12 -3.13 -14.19
CA ALA A 118 3.08 -3.69 -13.34
C ALA A 118 3.29 -5.20 -13.13
N ALA A 119 3.50 -5.95 -14.21
CA ALA A 119 3.75 -7.38 -14.16
C ALA A 119 5.00 -7.73 -13.35
N ARG A 120 6.11 -7.00 -13.53
CA ARG A 120 7.34 -7.21 -12.75
C ARG A 120 7.14 -6.93 -11.26
N ARG A 121 6.39 -5.88 -10.91
CA ARG A 121 6.05 -5.59 -9.50
C ARG A 121 5.16 -6.66 -8.91
N ALA A 122 4.17 -7.13 -9.65
CA ALA A 122 3.31 -8.24 -9.22
C ALA A 122 4.14 -9.51 -9.02
N ALA A 123 5.03 -9.84 -9.96
CA ALA A 123 5.93 -10.99 -9.85
C ALA A 123 6.84 -10.89 -8.61
N TRP A 124 7.33 -9.69 -8.28
CA TRP A 124 8.17 -9.50 -7.08
C TRP A 124 7.47 -9.87 -5.77
N TRP A 125 6.15 -9.79 -5.72
CA TRP A 125 5.35 -10.22 -4.57
C TRP A 125 4.83 -11.65 -4.73
N ALA A 126 4.36 -12.00 -5.92
CA ALA A 126 3.76 -13.30 -6.19
C ALA A 126 4.77 -14.44 -6.07
N VAL A 127 5.99 -14.27 -6.59
CA VAL A 127 7.03 -15.31 -6.53
C VAL A 127 7.34 -15.73 -5.09
N PRO A 128 7.75 -14.84 -4.16
CA PRO A 128 8.06 -15.26 -2.80
C PRO A 128 6.83 -15.82 -2.06
N LEU A 129 5.63 -15.29 -2.31
CA LEU A 129 4.40 -15.81 -1.69
C LEU A 129 4.04 -17.21 -2.18
N VAL A 130 4.11 -17.45 -3.50
CA VAL A 130 3.81 -18.75 -4.09
C VAL A 130 4.88 -19.77 -3.73
N THR A 131 6.16 -19.41 -3.82
CA THR A 131 7.27 -20.29 -3.42
C THR A 131 7.21 -20.62 -1.93
N GLY A 132 6.96 -19.64 -1.06
CA GLY A 132 6.79 -19.86 0.37
C GLY A 132 5.56 -20.72 0.70
N GLY A 133 4.43 -20.48 0.03
CA GLY A 133 3.23 -21.30 0.19
C GLY A 133 3.41 -22.73 -0.30
N LEU A 134 4.10 -22.92 -1.43
CA LEU A 134 4.40 -24.25 -1.95
C LEU A 134 5.37 -25.00 -1.05
N TRP A 135 6.40 -24.31 -0.53
CA TRP A 135 7.28 -24.86 0.50
C TRP A 135 6.47 -25.36 1.69
N GLU A 136 5.61 -24.53 2.28
CA GLU A 136 4.78 -24.91 3.42
C GLU A 136 3.91 -26.13 3.11
N LEU A 137 3.27 -26.15 1.93
CA LEU A 137 2.43 -27.26 1.51
C LEU A 137 3.23 -28.57 1.37
N THR A 138 4.42 -28.50 0.77
CA THR A 138 5.30 -29.67 0.63
C THR A 138 5.84 -30.18 1.97
N ALA A 139 6.18 -29.27 2.88
CA ALA A 139 6.64 -29.64 4.22
C ALA A 139 5.52 -30.29 5.03
N LEU A 140 4.30 -29.72 5.01
CA LEU A 140 3.11 -30.29 5.64
C LEU A 140 2.74 -31.66 5.09
N ALA A 141 2.84 -31.86 3.77
CA ALA A 141 2.56 -33.15 3.14
C ALA A 141 3.56 -34.26 3.56
N GLY A 142 4.77 -33.88 3.97
CA GLY A 142 5.78 -34.79 4.51
C GLY A 142 5.62 -35.10 6.01
N GLN A 143 4.69 -34.44 6.71
CA GLN A 143 4.50 -34.68 8.14
C GLN A 143 3.65 -35.93 8.41
N PRO A 144 3.97 -36.71 9.46
CA PRO A 144 3.18 -37.89 9.82
C PRO A 144 1.79 -37.56 10.36
N SER A 145 1.58 -36.34 10.88
CA SER A 145 0.28 -35.82 11.31
C SER A 145 0.27 -34.30 11.28
N LEU A 146 -0.91 -33.68 11.10
CA LEU A 146 -1.09 -32.21 11.09
C LEU A 146 -0.87 -31.53 12.46
N THR A 147 -0.76 -32.31 13.53
CA THR A 147 -0.63 -31.82 14.92
C THR A 147 0.73 -32.10 15.53
N THR A 148 1.62 -32.78 14.80
CA THR A 148 2.94 -33.17 15.30
C THR A 148 4.00 -32.68 14.33
N ASP A 149 4.79 -31.71 14.77
CA ASP A 149 5.90 -31.18 13.99
C ASP A 149 6.98 -32.23 13.79
N SER A 150 7.59 -32.24 12.61
CA SER A 150 8.70 -33.13 12.27
C SER A 150 9.94 -32.31 11.89
N PRO A 151 11.09 -32.53 12.56
CA PRO A 151 12.34 -31.83 12.22
C PRO A 151 12.90 -32.23 10.85
N ALA A 152 12.40 -33.32 10.23
CA ALA A 152 12.80 -33.73 8.88
C ALA A 152 12.21 -32.82 7.78
N HIS A 153 11.07 -32.18 8.05
CA HIS A 153 10.36 -31.31 7.11
C HIS A 153 9.89 -30.02 7.80
N PRO A 154 10.82 -29.12 8.17
CA PRO A 154 10.47 -27.91 8.91
C PRO A 154 9.66 -26.95 8.03
N THR A 155 8.46 -26.61 8.52
CA THR A 155 7.61 -25.56 7.98
C THR A 155 8.15 -24.18 8.37
N ILE A 156 7.87 -23.15 7.59
CA ILE A 156 8.21 -21.76 7.96
C ILE A 156 7.56 -21.42 9.30
N SER A 157 6.35 -21.93 9.52
CA SER A 157 5.63 -21.83 10.80
C SER A 157 6.42 -22.42 11.97
N THR A 158 7.00 -23.63 11.84
CA THR A 158 7.85 -24.21 12.90
C THR A 158 9.12 -23.41 13.15
N LEU A 159 9.71 -22.82 12.11
CA LEU A 159 10.91 -21.99 12.23
C LEU A 159 10.62 -20.63 12.88
N THR A 160 9.45 -20.06 12.61
CA THR A 160 9.02 -18.80 13.23
C THR A 160 8.43 -18.99 14.63
N ASP A 161 8.08 -20.21 15.02
CA ASP A 161 7.51 -20.52 16.32
C ASP A 161 8.37 -20.05 17.52
N PRO A 162 9.66 -20.43 17.63
CA PRO A 162 10.51 -19.99 18.73
C PRO A 162 10.74 -18.47 18.72
N LEU A 163 10.76 -17.86 17.52
CA LEU A 163 10.88 -16.41 17.39
C LEU A 163 9.64 -15.72 17.98
N LEU A 164 8.44 -16.16 17.61
CA LEU A 164 7.16 -15.61 18.07
C LEU A 164 6.78 -16.05 19.49
N ALA A 165 7.38 -17.11 20.02
CA ALA A 165 7.18 -17.52 21.41
C ALA A 165 7.67 -16.44 22.38
N SER A 166 8.76 -15.74 22.04
CA SER A 166 9.32 -14.67 22.85
C SER A 166 8.58 -13.33 22.69
N HIS A 167 8.50 -12.55 23.78
CA HIS A 167 8.01 -11.16 23.74
C HIS A 167 8.82 -10.30 22.77
N LEU A 168 10.14 -10.49 22.77
CA LEU A 168 11.07 -9.76 21.92
C LEU A 168 10.79 -10.03 20.44
N GLY A 169 10.65 -11.30 20.03
CA GLY A 169 10.41 -11.64 18.64
C GLY A 169 9.04 -11.18 18.13
N ARG A 170 7.98 -11.23 18.95
CA ARG A 170 6.68 -10.63 18.62
C ARG A 170 6.79 -9.12 18.38
N SER A 171 7.50 -8.43 19.27
CA SER A 171 7.70 -6.98 19.19
C SER A 171 8.51 -6.59 17.95
N LEU A 172 9.59 -7.32 17.65
CA LEU A 172 10.40 -7.09 16.45
C LEU A 172 9.62 -7.37 15.16
N PHE A 173 8.82 -8.44 15.13
CA PHE A 173 7.97 -8.76 13.99
C PHE A 173 6.95 -7.66 13.72
N LEU A 174 6.24 -7.20 14.76
CA LEU A 174 5.27 -6.10 14.65
C LEU A 174 5.92 -4.78 14.24
N ALA A 175 7.09 -4.45 14.80
CA ALA A 175 7.83 -3.25 14.40
C ALA A 175 8.22 -3.30 12.92
N SER A 176 8.75 -4.45 12.46
CA SER A 176 9.10 -4.68 11.05
C SER A 176 7.88 -4.53 10.14
N TRP A 177 6.74 -5.08 10.55
CA TRP A 177 5.47 -4.97 9.83
C TRP A 177 5.00 -3.51 9.68
N LEU A 178 5.06 -2.73 10.76
CA LEU A 178 4.70 -1.31 10.73
C LEU A 178 5.64 -0.48 9.85
N ILE A 179 6.94 -0.75 9.91
CA ILE A 179 7.94 -0.08 9.05
C ILE A 179 7.63 -0.39 7.58
N LEU A 180 7.37 -1.66 7.26
CA LEU A 180 7.03 -2.08 5.90
C LEU A 180 5.71 -1.47 5.41
N GLY A 181 4.67 -1.46 6.25
CA GLY A 181 3.38 -0.85 5.94
C GLY A 181 3.48 0.66 5.73
N GLY A 182 4.21 1.36 6.61
CA GLY A 182 4.49 2.78 6.46
C GLY A 182 5.23 3.10 5.17
N TRP A 183 6.27 2.34 4.85
CA TRP A 183 7.01 2.46 3.59
C TRP A 183 6.13 2.22 2.36
N LEU A 184 5.17 1.30 2.44
CA LEU A 184 4.25 1.00 1.34
C LEU A 184 3.26 2.15 1.10
N ILE A 185 2.79 2.80 2.16
CA ILE A 185 1.87 3.96 2.08
C ILE A 185 2.59 5.20 1.53
N GLU A 186 3.88 5.36 1.81
CA GLU A 186 4.66 6.49 1.30
C GLU A 186 5.02 6.42 -0.20
N ARG A 187 4.83 5.25 -0.85
CA ARG A 187 5.25 5.00 -2.25
C ARG A 187 4.12 5.06 -3.27
#